data_AF-A0A151UGE4-F1
#
_entry.id   AF-A0A151UGE4-F1
#
_cell.length_a   1.000
_cell.length_b   1.000
_cell.length_c   1.000
_cell.angle_alpha   90.00
_cell.angle_beta   90.00
_cell.angle_gamma   90.00
#
_symmetry.space_group_name_H-M   'P 1'
#
loop_
_entity.id
_entity.type
_entity.pdbx_description
1 polymer ?
#
loop_
_entity_poly.entity_id
_entity_poly.type
_entity_poly.pdbx_seq_one_letter_code
_entity_poly.pdbx_strand_id
1 'polypeptide(L)' 'MDPDVVEAAICMPGRGFHRNRAQQPLHVKRRDLLLVVRIWSALVHANILPCSHVSDLYWTRSTLMYCIMT' A
#
# COMPACT_ATOMS: atom_id res chain seq x y z
N MET A 1 -6.39 -11.84 -2.59
CA MET A 1 -5.64 -11.50 -1.36
C MET A 1 -6.63 -10.93 -0.37
N ASP A 2 -6.60 -11.42 0.87
CA ASP A 2 -7.45 -10.90 1.94
C ASP A 2 -7.02 -9.46 2.31
N PRO A 3 -7.93 -8.48 2.36
CA PRO A 3 -7.59 -7.08 2.65
C PRO A 3 -6.92 -6.88 4.01
N ASP A 4 -7.33 -7.62 5.03
CA ASP A 4 -6.84 -7.46 6.39
C ASP A 4 -5.41 -8.01 6.53
N VAL A 5 -5.09 -9.09 5.82
CA VAL A 5 -3.71 -9.60 5.72
C VAL A 5 -2.79 -8.61 5.03
N VAL A 6 -3.23 -8.03 3.91
CA VAL A 6 -2.44 -7.02 3.18
C VAL A 6 -2.24 -5.79 4.05
N GLU A 7 -3.29 -5.32 4.73
CA GLU A 7 -3.23 -4.20 5.66
C GLU A 7 -2.23 -4.43 6.79
N ALA A 8 -2.28 -5.58 7.46
CA ALA A 8 -1.37 -5.92 8.54
C ALA A 8 0.10 -5.99 8.09
N ALA A 9 0.35 -6.40 6.85
CA ALA A 9 1.70 -6.52 6.31
C ALA A 9 2.30 -5.20 5.83
N ILE A 10 1.47 -4.23 5.40
CA ILE A 10 1.98 -2.98 4.79
C ILE A 10 1.75 -1.72 5.63
N CYS A 11 0.74 -1.71 6.50
CA CYS A 11 0.37 -0.54 7.29
C CYS A 11 1.02 -0.57 8.67
N MET A 12 1.21 0.61 9.26
CA MET A 12 1.58 0.70 10.67
C MET A 12 0.43 0.17 11.56
N PRO A 13 0.74 -0.38 12.75
CA PRO A 13 -0.28 -0.83 13.68
C PRO A 13 -1.31 0.28 13.98
N GLY A 14 -2.60 -0.05 13.87
CA GLY A 14 -3.70 0.90 14.08
C GLY A 14 -3.93 1.88 12.92
N ARG A 15 -3.24 1.69 11.78
CA ARG A 15 -3.52 2.37 10.51
C ARG A 15 -4.00 1.34 9.48
N GLY A 16 -4.70 1.82 8.46
CA GLY A 16 -5.29 0.94 7.46
C GLY A 16 -5.71 1.65 6.19
N PHE A 17 -6.37 0.91 5.33
CA PHE A 17 -6.97 1.45 4.11
C PHE A 17 -8.11 2.40 4.46
N HIS A 18 -8.15 3.53 3.74
CA HIS A 18 -9.42 4.22 3.59
C HIS A 18 -10.37 3.33 2.81
N ARG A 19 -11.57 3.14 3.36
CA ARG A 19 -12.61 2.32 2.77
C ARG A 19 -13.68 3.21 2.13
N ASN A 20 -14.27 2.74 1.02
CA ASN A 20 -15.41 3.43 0.41
C ASN A 20 -16.71 3.19 1.21
N ARG A 21 -17.84 3.76 0.77
CA ARG A 21 -19.16 3.53 1.41
C ARG A 21 -19.56 2.06 1.44
N ALA A 22 -19.09 1.26 0.51
CA ALA A 22 -19.29 -0.19 0.44
C ALA A 22 -18.21 -0.98 1.20
N GLN A 23 -17.44 -0.34 2.09
CA GLN A 23 -16.36 -0.93 2.90
C GLN A 23 -15.19 -1.55 2.10
N GLN A 24 -15.06 -1.21 0.81
CA GLN A 24 -13.96 -1.72 -0.01
C GLN A 24 -12.69 -0.89 0.17
N PRO A 25 -11.50 -1.51 0.23
CA PRO A 25 -10.22 -0.81 0.38
C PRO A 25 -9.94 0.05 -0.86
N LEU A 26 -9.73 1.35 -0.66
CA LEU A 26 -9.50 2.32 -1.72
C LEU A 26 -8.01 2.62 -1.86
N HIS A 27 -7.45 3.22 -0.83
CA HIS A 27 -6.05 3.62 -0.77
C HIS A 27 -5.59 3.76 0.68
N VAL A 28 -4.28 3.65 0.89
CA VAL A 28 -3.62 4.00 2.15
C VAL A 28 -2.66 5.16 1.90
N LYS A 29 -2.62 6.12 2.82
CA LYS A 29 -1.69 7.25 2.69
C LYS A 29 -0.26 6.78 2.93
N ARG A 30 0.71 7.35 2.22
CA ARG A 30 2.12 7.00 2.37
C ARG A 30 2.64 7.11 3.81
N ARG A 31 2.10 8.05 4.60
CA ARG A 31 2.46 8.24 6.01
C ARG A 31 1.99 7.11 6.93
N ASP A 32 1.01 6.33 6.49
CA ASP A 32 0.36 5.26 7.25
C ASP A 32 1.00 3.89 6.94
N LEU A 33 1.94 3.84 5.99
CA LEU A 33 2.71 2.67 5.59
C LEU A 33 3.94 2.46 6.49
N LEU A 34 4.33 1.20 6.66
CA LEU A 34 5.61 0.84 7.29
C LEU A 34 6.80 1.44 6.52
N LEU A 35 7.91 1.71 7.22
CA LEU A 35 9.11 2.29 6.61
C LEU A 35 9.64 1.41 5.47
N VAL A 36 9.70 0.09 5.67
CA VAL A 36 10.15 -0.87 4.66
C VAL A 36 9.30 -0.82 3.39
N VAL A 37 7.98 -0.72 3.54
CA VAL A 37 7.03 -0.58 2.44
C VAL A 37 7.26 0.72 1.69
N ARG A 38 7.54 1.83 2.38
CA ARG A 38 7.81 3.12 1.74
C ARG A 38 9.08 3.10 0.90
N ILE A 39 10.10 2.36 1.35
CA ILE A 39 11.36 2.18 0.61
C ILE A 39 11.11 1.33 -0.64
N TRP A 40 10.48 0.17 -0.49
CA TRP A 40 10.10 -0.68 -1.62
C TRP A 40 9.20 0.06 -2.60
N SER A 41 8.25 0.85 -2.11
CA SER A 41 7.41 1.69 -2.98
C SER A 41 8.22 2.65 -3.82
N ALA A 42 9.26 3.27 -3.27
CA ALA A 42 10.12 4.18 -4.01
C ALA A 42 10.97 3.44 -5.04
N LEU A 43 11.49 2.25 -4.70
CA LEU A 43 12.27 1.41 -5.61
C LEU A 43 11.43 0.89 -6.78
N VAL A 44 10.25 0.31 -6.49
CA VAL A 44 9.29 -0.17 -7.50
C VAL A 44 8.86 0.98 -8.40
N HIS A 45 8.64 2.16 -7.82
CA HIS A 45 8.27 3.34 -8.59
C HIS A 45 9.38 3.81 -9.53
N ALA A 46 10.63 3.82 -9.07
CA ALA A 46 11.76 4.24 -9.89
C ALA A 46 12.12 3.25 -11.01
N ASN A 47 11.85 1.95 -10.83
CA ASN A 47 12.39 0.91 -11.70
C ASN A 47 11.34 0.10 -12.48
N ILE A 48 10.12 -0.08 -11.95
CA ILE A 48 9.14 -1.03 -12.49
C ILE A 48 7.88 -0.30 -12.96
N LEU A 49 7.32 0.58 -12.11
CA LEU A 49 6.04 1.23 -12.36
C LEU A 49 6.09 2.71 -11.97
N PRO A 50 6.74 3.55 -12.80
CA PRO A 50 6.77 5.00 -12.60
C PRO A 50 5.35 5.56 -12.67
N CYS A 51 5.04 6.46 -11.75
CA CYS A 51 3.75 7.16 -11.66
C CYS A 51 3.98 8.63 -11.31
N SER A 52 3.05 9.50 -11.67
CA SER A 52 3.14 10.92 -11.27
C SER A 52 2.65 11.18 -9.84
N HIS A 53 1.90 10.25 -9.24
CA HIS A 53 1.29 10.40 -7.92
C HIS A 53 1.75 9.28 -6.95
N VAL A 54 2.43 9.66 -5.87
CA VAL A 54 3.03 8.73 -4.87
C VAL A 54 2.50 8.98 -3.46
N SER A 55 1.54 9.89 -3.31
CA SER A 55 0.96 10.28 -2.02
C SER A 55 0.15 9.15 -1.40
N ASP A 56 -0.55 8.40 -2.24
CA ASP A 56 -1.49 7.35 -1.86
C ASP A 56 -1.17 6.04 -2.58
N LEU A 57 -1.16 4.94 -1.83
CA LEU A 57 -0.98 3.60 -2.35
C LEU A 57 -2.37 2.96 -2.51
N TYR A 58 -2.82 2.86 -3.76
CA TYR A 58 -4.10 2.21 -4.08
C TYR A 58 -4.04 0.70 -3.83
N TRP A 59 -5.21 0.07 -3.67
CA TRP A 59 -5.35 -1.38 -3.41
C TRP A 59 -4.50 -2.26 -4.35
N THR A 60 -4.54 -2.00 -5.65
CA THR A 60 -3.77 -2.76 -6.66
C THR A 60 -2.26 -2.67 -6.43
N ARG A 61 -1.74 -1.48 -6.11
CA ARG A 61 -0.30 -1.28 -5.82
C ARG A 61 0.07 -1.85 -4.45
N SER A 62 -0.86 -1.84 -3.51
CA SER A 62 -0.69 -2.43 -2.19
C SER A 62 -0.57 -3.96 -2.26
N THR A 63 -1.36 -4.58 -3.13
CA THR A 63 -1.28 -6.02 -3.43
C THR A 63 0.06 -6.36 -4.07
N LEU A 64 0.52 -5.56 -5.05
CA LEU A 64 1.84 -5.74 -5.65
C LEU A 64 2.96 -5.65 -4.59
N MET A 65 2.87 -4.69 -3.69
CA MET A 65 3.85 -4.53 -2.62
C MET A 65 3.87 -5.72 -1.67
N TYR A 66 2.70 -6.21 -1.28
CA TYR A 66 2.57 -7.41 -0.46
C TYR A 66 3.27 -8.61 -1.11
N CYS A 67 3.09 -8.82 -2.42
CA CYS A 67 3.77 -9.87 -3.17
C CYS A 67 5.29 -9.67 -3.34
N ILE A 68 5.80 -8.45 -3.19
CA ILE A 68 7.24 -8.17 -3.24
C ILE A 68 7.89 -8.39 -1.86
N MET A 69 7.13 -8.15 -0.79
CA MET A 69 7.60 -8.27 0.59
C MET A 69 7.46 -9.68 1.17
N THR A 70 6.59 -10.51 0.60
CA THR A 70 6.34 -11.91 1.01
C THR A 70 6.99 -12.86 0.01
#